data_AF-A0A060ST97-F1
#
_entry.id   AF-A0A060ST97-F1
#
_cell.length_a   1.000
_cell.length_b   1.000
_cell.length_c   1.000
_cell.angle_alpha   90.00
_cell.angle_beta   90.00
_cell.angle_gamma   90.00
#
_symmetry.space_group_name_H-M   'P 1'
#
loop_
_entity.id
_entity.type
_entity.pdbx_description
1 polymer ?
#
loop_
_entity_poly.entity_id
_entity_poly.type
_entity_poly.pdbx_seq_one_letter_code
_entity_poly.pdbx_strand_id
1 'polypeptide(L)'
;MALFESSAHPLYSPERANNALQLLDRIIHVLSLTSIDHDNPNVSSFQPRLAPVVDMPNGYQRPLRCSCIGYPSSPSSPLVQDHLAQSYSFNPPWDLQWPETEIRKEECRRLCWCALTLVSNHTAYCSAFHTEPMELTLADPSNFSLLFPGEAYERMPAHHQASGQSPKESIWALYCRSMLLWNSCVRRDEALSTDERANFAIDVFQETREVQDALNMHVCNLDTGLITRMAITYELRRRLQDGSDVVPVTVDRRQAEEWLFYQEQVATRVKESVLQLGEAEGHVLACRPFLATWFSSQVAICLSLWDYNRSLHRALELAKAFLVPLDVLNALWPCPAQASNRDELRRKLEIACTSAHLHPPPPIEANLPPIFHR
;
A
#
# COMPACT_ATOMS: atom_id res chain seq x y z
N MET A 1 2.69 -15.39 -11.64
CA MET A 1 2.12 -16.52 -10.89
C MET A 1 1.64 -16.09 -9.51
N ALA A 2 2.50 -15.60 -8.60
CA ALA A 2 2.09 -15.15 -7.26
C ALA A 2 0.94 -14.13 -7.25
N LEU A 3 0.96 -13.14 -8.15
CA LEU A 3 -0.15 -12.19 -8.32
C LEU A 3 -1.49 -12.89 -8.64
N PHE A 4 -1.47 -13.89 -9.53
CA PHE A 4 -2.67 -14.65 -9.91
C PHE A 4 -3.19 -15.47 -8.73
N GLU A 5 -2.32 -16.24 -8.07
CA GLU A 5 -2.69 -17.08 -6.92
C GLU A 5 -3.18 -16.25 -5.72
N SER A 6 -2.77 -14.98 -5.62
CA SER A 6 -3.23 -14.03 -4.60
C SER A 6 -4.49 -13.25 -5.00
N SER A 7 -4.98 -13.42 -6.24
CA SER A 7 -6.15 -12.72 -6.76
C SER A 7 -7.46 -13.46 -6.46
N ALA A 8 -8.59 -12.76 -6.51
CA ALA A 8 -9.90 -13.41 -6.52
C ALA A 8 -10.08 -14.24 -7.79
N HIS A 9 -10.22 -15.57 -7.64
CA HIS A 9 -10.58 -16.48 -8.72
C HIS A 9 -11.28 -17.73 -8.15
N PRO A 10 -12.04 -18.51 -8.96
CA PRO A 10 -12.86 -19.62 -8.47
C PRO A 10 -12.09 -20.73 -7.73
N LEU A 11 -10.83 -20.92 -8.10
CA LEU A 11 -9.92 -21.94 -7.54
C LEU A 11 -8.96 -21.38 -6.48
N TYR A 12 -9.22 -20.18 -5.99
CA TYR A 12 -8.37 -19.53 -4.99
C TYR A 12 -8.36 -20.37 -3.70
N SER A 13 -7.18 -20.49 -3.10
CA SER A 13 -7.03 -21.04 -1.76
C SER A 13 -5.90 -20.30 -1.04
N PRO A 14 -6.02 -20.06 0.28
CA PRO A 14 -4.95 -19.44 1.06
C PRO A 14 -3.63 -20.20 0.95
N GLU A 15 -3.67 -21.54 0.92
CA GLU A 15 -2.48 -22.39 0.81
C GLU A 15 -1.72 -22.16 -0.50
N ARG A 16 -2.41 -22.13 -1.65
CA ARG A 16 -1.77 -21.86 -2.95
C ARG A 16 -1.21 -20.45 -3.03
N ALA A 17 -1.94 -19.46 -2.53
CA ALA A 17 -1.48 -18.07 -2.49
C ALA A 17 -0.18 -17.96 -1.66
N ASN A 18 -0.17 -18.58 -0.48
CA ASN A 18 0.99 -18.60 0.42
C ASN A 18 2.19 -19.32 -0.21
N ASN A 19 1.99 -20.50 -0.81
CA ASN A 19 3.04 -21.26 -1.49
C ASN A 19 3.63 -20.48 -2.67
N ALA A 20 2.80 -19.80 -3.45
CA ALA A 20 3.25 -18.99 -4.58
C ALA A 20 4.04 -17.75 -4.12
N LEU A 21 3.65 -17.14 -3.01
CA LEU A 21 4.37 -16.01 -2.42
C LEU A 21 5.72 -16.44 -1.83
N GLN A 22 5.78 -17.57 -1.13
CA GLN A 22 7.05 -18.15 -0.65
C GLN A 22 7.98 -18.54 -1.80
N LEU A 23 7.45 -19.09 -2.89
CA LEU A 23 8.25 -19.41 -4.07
C LEU A 23 8.84 -18.14 -4.71
N LEU A 24 8.04 -17.08 -4.83
CA LEU A 24 8.52 -15.78 -5.32
C LEU A 24 9.63 -15.22 -4.44
N ASP A 25 9.43 -15.22 -3.12
CA ASP A 25 10.41 -14.78 -2.13
C ASP A 25 11.73 -15.55 -2.27
N ARG A 26 11.65 -16.88 -2.32
CA ARG A 26 12.83 -17.75 -2.51
C ARG A 26 13.57 -17.49 -3.80
N ILE A 27 12.86 -17.30 -4.92
CA ILE A 27 13.49 -17.02 -6.22
C ILE A 27 14.27 -15.70 -6.15
N ILE A 28 13.64 -14.64 -5.64
CA ILE A 28 14.27 -13.33 -5.52
C ILE A 28 15.50 -13.38 -4.59
N HIS A 29 15.37 -14.08 -3.46
CA HIS A 29 16.45 -14.25 -2.50
C HIS A 29 17.64 -15.04 -3.07
N VAL A 30 17.40 -16.22 -3.66
CA VAL A 30 18.46 -17.07 -4.24
C VAL A 30 19.21 -16.36 -5.37
N LEU A 31 18.50 -15.55 -6.16
CA LEU A 31 19.09 -14.76 -7.23
C LEU A 31 19.69 -13.43 -6.75
N SER A 32 19.58 -13.11 -5.45
CA SER A 32 20.08 -11.87 -4.84
C SER A 32 19.60 -10.59 -5.55
N LEU A 33 18.36 -10.61 -6.08
CA LEU A 33 17.87 -9.51 -6.92
C LEU A 33 17.65 -8.21 -6.14
N THR A 34 17.46 -8.29 -4.82
CA THR A 34 17.33 -7.12 -3.95
C THR A 34 18.66 -6.43 -3.64
N SER A 35 19.80 -6.96 -4.11
CA SER A 35 21.14 -6.43 -3.85
C SER A 35 21.92 -6.09 -5.11
N ILE A 36 21.27 -6.05 -6.28
CA ILE A 36 21.93 -5.77 -7.57
C ILE A 36 22.55 -4.37 -7.66
N ASP A 37 22.14 -3.44 -6.79
CA ASP A 37 22.66 -2.08 -6.72
C ASP A 37 23.58 -1.86 -5.50
N HIS A 38 24.02 -2.93 -4.83
CA HIS A 38 24.85 -2.85 -3.62
C HIS A 38 26.08 -1.95 -3.76
N ASP A 39 26.75 -1.99 -4.92
CA ASP A 39 27.96 -1.21 -5.17
C ASP A 39 27.68 0.25 -5.57
N ASN A 40 26.40 0.65 -5.65
CA ASN A 40 26.02 2.02 -5.98
C ASN A 40 26.03 2.89 -4.72
N PRO A 41 26.85 3.96 -4.64
CA PRO A 41 26.96 4.79 -3.44
C PRO A 41 25.68 5.56 -3.08
N ASN A 42 24.72 5.65 -4.00
CA ASN A 42 23.47 6.37 -3.79
C ASN A 42 22.31 5.43 -3.38
N VAL A 43 22.54 4.12 -3.32
CA VAL A 43 21.54 3.14 -2.91
C VAL A 43 21.19 3.34 -1.44
N SER A 44 19.90 3.19 -1.11
CA SER A 44 19.51 3.10 0.30
C SER A 44 19.80 1.68 0.80
N SER A 45 20.42 1.58 1.97
CA SER A 45 20.63 0.32 2.67
C SER A 45 20.08 0.47 4.09
N PHE A 46 19.57 -0.62 4.65
CA PHE A 46 18.88 -0.60 5.92
C PHE A 46 19.51 -1.61 6.86
N GLN A 47 19.63 -1.25 8.14
CA GLN A 47 20.19 -2.15 9.13
C GLN A 47 19.12 -3.09 9.67
N PRO A 48 19.45 -4.35 9.97
CA PRO A 48 18.54 -5.25 10.67
C PRO A 48 18.07 -4.62 11.98
N ARG A 49 16.79 -4.78 12.31
CA ARG A 49 16.17 -4.32 13.56
C ARG A 49 16.10 -2.80 13.78
N LEU A 50 16.53 -2.00 12.81
CA LEU A 50 16.31 -0.56 12.81
C LEU A 50 15.17 -0.18 11.88
N ALA A 51 14.59 1.01 12.09
CA ALA A 51 13.61 1.54 11.17
C ALA A 51 14.26 1.81 9.80
N PRO A 52 13.58 1.54 8.68
CA PRO A 52 14.12 1.80 7.34
C PRO A 52 14.08 3.29 7.01
N VAL A 53 14.98 4.06 7.61
CA VAL A 53 15.14 5.50 7.37
C VAL A 53 15.92 5.74 6.09
N VAL A 54 15.47 6.70 5.29
CA VAL A 54 16.15 7.06 4.04
C VAL A 54 16.98 8.32 4.23
N ASP A 55 18.30 8.16 4.15
CA ASP A 55 19.23 9.28 4.28
C ASP A 55 19.13 10.24 3.09
N MET A 56 18.97 11.52 3.43
CA MET A 56 18.91 12.64 2.50
C MET A 56 20.22 13.44 2.56
N PRO A 57 20.69 14.03 1.44
CA PRO A 57 21.91 14.83 1.44
C PRO A 57 21.85 15.99 2.44
N ASN A 58 22.98 16.28 3.10
CA ASN A 58 23.08 17.42 4.02
C ASN A 58 22.70 18.73 3.31
N GLY A 59 21.78 19.48 3.92
CA GLY A 59 21.27 20.74 3.35
C GLY A 59 20.23 20.57 2.24
N TYR A 60 19.73 19.35 2.00
CA TYR A 60 18.61 19.14 1.09
C TYR A 60 17.38 19.93 1.56
N GLN A 61 16.86 20.76 0.65
CA GLN A 61 15.61 21.47 0.86
C GLN A 61 14.56 20.93 -0.09
N ARG A 62 13.55 20.27 0.47
CA ARG A 62 12.43 19.74 -0.29
C ARG A 62 11.74 20.88 -1.06
N PRO A 63 11.52 20.74 -2.38
CA PRO A 63 10.75 21.71 -3.15
C PRO A 63 9.30 21.86 -2.62
N LEU A 64 8.67 23.01 -2.87
CA LEU A 64 7.27 23.23 -2.51
C LEU A 64 6.29 22.45 -3.39
N ARG A 65 6.72 22.01 -4.58
CA ARG A 65 5.89 21.29 -5.56
C ARG A 65 6.75 20.25 -6.28
N CYS A 66 6.13 19.12 -6.61
CA CYS A 66 6.77 18.03 -7.35
C CYS A 66 7.11 18.42 -8.80
N SER A 67 8.16 17.80 -9.36
CA SER A 67 8.51 17.94 -10.78
C SER A 67 7.76 16.99 -11.72
N CYS A 68 6.82 16.21 -11.21
CA CYS A 68 6.07 15.21 -11.97
C CYS A 68 5.20 15.80 -13.10
N ILE A 69 4.89 17.11 -13.06
CA ILE A 69 4.02 17.81 -14.04
C ILE A 69 4.72 18.04 -15.39
N GLY A 70 5.99 17.66 -15.55
CA GLY A 70 6.78 17.88 -16.78
C GLY A 70 7.01 16.68 -17.67
N TYR A 71 6.56 15.47 -17.34
CA TYR A 71 6.80 14.31 -18.19
C TYR A 71 5.82 14.27 -19.36
N PRO A 72 6.26 14.47 -20.62
CA PRO A 72 5.40 14.16 -21.76
C PRO A 72 5.08 12.67 -21.70
N SER A 73 3.79 12.36 -21.74
CA SER A 73 3.27 11.02 -22.03
C SER A 73 4.13 10.40 -23.12
N SER A 74 4.64 9.18 -22.89
CA SER A 74 5.43 8.45 -23.87
C SER A 74 4.79 8.60 -25.27
N PRO A 75 5.52 9.03 -26.30
CA PRO A 75 4.97 9.25 -27.64
C PRO A 75 4.41 7.98 -28.29
N SER A 76 4.56 6.82 -27.65
CA SER A 76 4.01 5.53 -28.09
C SER A 76 2.64 5.18 -27.51
N SER A 77 2.04 5.99 -26.63
CA SER A 77 0.72 5.71 -26.05
C SER A 77 -0.32 6.69 -26.59
N PRO A 78 -1.07 6.32 -27.65
CA PRO A 78 -2.17 7.16 -28.10
C PRO A 78 -3.26 7.16 -27.03
N LEU A 79 -3.68 8.36 -26.64
CA LEU A 79 -5.01 8.67 -26.09
C LEU A 79 -5.51 7.73 -24.98
N VAL A 80 -5.20 8.00 -23.70
CA VAL A 80 -6.24 8.29 -22.69
C VAL A 80 -5.56 9.03 -21.52
N GLN A 81 -6.07 10.20 -21.20
CA GLN A 81 -5.81 10.89 -19.94
C GLN A 81 -6.68 10.23 -18.87
N ASP A 82 -6.43 8.93 -18.62
CA ASP A 82 -7.23 8.13 -17.69
C ASP A 82 -6.71 8.41 -16.27
N HIS A 83 -7.41 9.30 -15.57
CA HIS A 83 -7.13 9.65 -14.19
C HIS A 83 -7.06 8.42 -13.27
N LEU A 84 -7.77 7.32 -13.61
CA LEU A 84 -7.78 6.07 -12.83
C LEU A 84 -6.76 5.03 -13.29
N ALA A 85 -6.31 5.07 -14.55
CA ALA A 85 -5.16 4.27 -14.99
C ALA A 85 -3.89 4.75 -14.25
N GLN A 86 -3.82 6.04 -13.90
CA GLN A 86 -2.71 6.65 -13.17
C GLN A 86 -2.57 6.17 -11.72
N SER A 87 -3.63 5.74 -11.03
CA SER A 87 -3.56 5.19 -9.65
C SER A 87 -2.66 3.96 -9.50
N TYR A 88 -2.39 3.28 -10.60
CA TYR A 88 -2.34 1.82 -10.57
C TYR A 88 -1.48 1.25 -11.72
N SER A 89 -1.29 2.01 -12.80
CA SER A 89 -0.21 1.89 -13.77
C SER A 89 0.91 2.87 -13.39
N PHE A 90 1.57 2.58 -12.27
CA PHE A 90 2.70 3.35 -11.77
C PHE A 90 4.02 2.80 -12.31
N ASN A 91 4.14 2.69 -13.64
CA ASN A 91 5.38 2.28 -14.26
C ASN A 91 6.29 3.51 -14.36
N PRO A 92 7.40 3.57 -13.61
CA PRO A 92 8.36 4.65 -13.81
C PRO A 92 8.85 4.63 -15.27
N PRO A 93 9.14 5.79 -15.86
CA PRO A 93 9.79 5.82 -17.17
C PRO A 93 11.15 5.13 -17.10
N TRP A 94 11.58 4.54 -18.21
CA TRP A 94 12.97 4.16 -18.46
C TRP A 94 13.41 4.77 -19.79
N ASP A 95 14.70 4.86 -20.02
CA ASP A 95 15.23 5.36 -21.29
C ASP A 95 15.38 4.19 -22.28
N LEU A 96 14.81 4.36 -23.48
CA LEU A 96 14.87 3.37 -24.56
C LEU A 96 16.28 3.21 -25.14
N GLN A 97 17.18 4.16 -24.87
CA GLN A 97 18.58 4.12 -25.29
C GLN A 97 19.49 3.44 -24.27
N TRP A 98 18.94 2.95 -23.15
CA TRP A 98 19.72 2.22 -22.17
C TRP A 98 20.34 0.95 -22.77
N PRO A 99 21.60 0.64 -22.40
CA PRO A 99 22.18 -0.64 -22.78
C PRO A 99 21.38 -1.77 -22.14
N GLU A 100 21.40 -2.94 -22.78
CA GLU A 100 20.66 -4.14 -22.32
C GLU A 100 20.94 -4.48 -20.84
N THR A 101 22.16 -4.20 -20.35
CA THR A 101 22.53 -4.40 -18.95
C THR A 101 21.73 -3.51 -17.99
N GLU A 102 21.50 -2.24 -18.34
CA GLU A 102 20.72 -1.32 -17.49
C GLU A 102 19.23 -1.62 -17.59
N ILE A 103 18.74 -2.02 -18.77
CA ILE A 103 17.36 -2.51 -18.94
C ILE A 103 17.12 -3.71 -18.03
N ARG A 104 18.00 -4.73 -18.05
CA ARG A 104 17.88 -5.92 -17.19
C ARG A 104 17.91 -5.58 -15.71
N LYS A 105 18.79 -4.67 -15.28
CA LYS A 105 18.81 -4.20 -13.88
C LYS A 105 17.48 -3.54 -13.51
N GLU A 106 16.95 -2.69 -14.36
CA GLU A 106 15.67 -2.02 -14.12
C GLU A 106 14.49 -3.00 -14.08
N GLU A 107 14.47 -4.02 -14.94
CA GLU A 107 13.50 -5.11 -14.87
C GLU A 107 13.58 -5.86 -13.54
N CYS A 108 14.80 -6.15 -13.06
CA CYS A 108 15.01 -6.77 -11.75
C CYS A 108 14.54 -5.88 -10.60
N ARG A 109 14.81 -4.56 -10.65
CA ARG A 109 14.30 -3.59 -9.66
C ARG A 109 12.78 -3.63 -9.60
N ARG A 110 12.12 -3.51 -10.75
CA ARG A 110 10.66 -3.54 -10.86
C ARG A 110 10.08 -4.83 -10.32
N LEU A 111 10.68 -5.98 -10.65
CA LEU A 111 10.26 -7.27 -10.11
C LEU A 111 10.32 -7.30 -8.59
N CYS A 112 11.41 -6.84 -7.98
CA CYS A 112 11.58 -6.81 -6.52
C CYS A 112 10.57 -5.87 -5.84
N TRP A 113 10.39 -4.67 -6.38
CA TRP A 113 9.43 -3.70 -5.81
C TRP A 113 7.97 -4.15 -5.99
N CYS A 114 7.63 -4.79 -7.11
CA CYS A 114 6.32 -5.42 -7.29
C CYS A 114 6.11 -6.62 -6.35
N ALA A 115 7.16 -7.41 -6.09
CA ALA A 115 7.10 -8.49 -5.12
C ALA A 115 6.89 -7.94 -3.70
N LEU A 116 7.56 -6.85 -3.32
CA LEU A 116 7.32 -6.16 -2.06
C LEU A 116 5.87 -5.68 -1.93
N THR A 117 5.22 -5.22 -3.01
CA THR A 117 3.78 -4.90 -2.98
C THR A 117 2.94 -6.11 -2.57
N LEU A 118 3.22 -7.29 -3.12
CA LEU A 118 2.49 -8.51 -2.76
C LEU A 118 2.72 -8.91 -1.30
N VAL A 119 3.97 -8.84 -0.85
CA VAL A 119 4.36 -9.13 0.55
C VAL A 119 3.68 -8.15 1.51
N SER A 120 3.72 -6.86 1.20
CA SER A 120 3.09 -5.81 2.02
C SER A 120 1.58 -5.95 2.07
N ASN A 121 0.94 -6.31 0.96
CA ASN A 121 -0.49 -6.59 0.94
C ASN A 121 -0.83 -7.83 1.78
N HIS A 122 0.00 -8.87 1.72
CA HIS A 122 -0.17 -10.06 2.56
C HIS A 122 -0.02 -9.72 4.05
N THR A 123 1.01 -8.98 4.46
CA THR A 123 1.21 -8.58 5.85
C THR A 123 0.13 -7.61 6.34
N ALA A 124 -0.36 -6.72 5.47
CA ALA A 124 -1.51 -5.84 5.72
C ALA A 124 -2.80 -6.63 5.95
N TYR A 125 -3.08 -7.62 5.11
CA TYR A 125 -4.20 -8.53 5.32
C TYR A 125 -4.04 -9.27 6.65
N CYS A 126 -2.87 -9.84 6.92
CA CYS A 126 -2.64 -10.57 8.15
C CYS A 126 -2.87 -9.70 9.39
N SER A 127 -2.36 -8.46 9.38
CA SER A 127 -2.61 -7.49 10.44
C SER A 127 -4.10 -7.18 10.62
N ALA A 128 -4.82 -6.87 9.54
CA ALA A 128 -6.23 -6.49 9.58
C ALA A 128 -7.16 -7.60 10.11
N PHE A 129 -6.78 -8.86 9.90
CA PHE A 129 -7.52 -10.04 10.38
C PHE A 129 -6.91 -10.70 11.62
N HIS A 130 -5.92 -10.06 12.26
CA HIS A 130 -5.23 -10.58 13.45
C HIS A 130 -4.66 -11.99 13.27
N THR A 131 -4.09 -12.26 12.11
CA THR A 131 -3.39 -13.51 11.80
C THR A 131 -1.88 -13.26 11.74
N GLU A 132 -1.10 -14.30 12.07
CA GLU A 132 0.35 -14.19 12.02
C GLU A 132 0.83 -14.22 10.56
N PRO A 133 1.61 -13.22 10.11
CA PRO A 133 2.14 -13.20 8.76
C PRO A 133 3.21 -14.29 8.56
N MET A 134 3.41 -14.72 7.31
CA MET A 134 4.53 -15.58 6.97
C MET A 134 5.87 -14.84 7.13
N GLU A 135 6.90 -15.57 7.57
CA GLU A 135 8.27 -15.08 7.55
C GLU A 135 8.80 -15.10 6.10
N LEU A 136 8.89 -13.93 5.50
CA LEU A 136 9.38 -13.72 4.12
C LEU A 136 10.61 -12.83 4.15
N THR A 137 11.63 -13.18 3.38
CA THR A 137 12.88 -12.39 3.30
C THR A 137 12.61 -10.99 2.78
N LEU A 138 11.69 -10.85 1.82
CA LEU A 138 11.25 -9.58 1.26
C LEU A 138 10.47 -8.69 2.24
N ALA A 139 10.04 -9.21 3.39
CA ALA A 139 9.44 -8.39 4.45
C ALA A 139 10.52 -7.71 5.33
N ASP A 140 11.80 -8.07 5.18
CA ASP A 140 12.91 -7.41 5.88
C ASP A 140 13.47 -6.26 5.06
N PRO A 141 13.41 -5.00 5.55
CA PRO A 141 14.09 -3.91 4.85
C PRO A 141 15.60 -4.12 4.74
N SER A 142 16.24 -4.80 5.69
CA SER A 142 17.69 -5.02 5.64
C SER A 142 18.17 -5.90 4.48
N ASN A 143 17.24 -6.62 3.83
CA ASN A 143 17.53 -7.38 2.63
C ASN A 143 17.52 -6.54 1.35
N PHE A 144 17.20 -5.24 1.43
CA PHE A 144 17.17 -4.33 0.29
C PHE A 144 18.42 -3.46 0.24
N SER A 145 19.14 -3.59 -0.88
CA SER A 145 20.15 -2.66 -1.37
C SER A 145 19.89 -2.47 -2.85
N LEU A 146 18.80 -1.75 -3.12
CA LEU A 146 18.17 -1.62 -4.42
C LEU A 146 17.74 -0.18 -4.65
N LEU A 147 17.99 0.37 -5.85
CA LEU A 147 17.49 1.71 -6.18
C LEU A 147 15.96 1.71 -6.21
N PHE A 148 15.33 2.75 -5.66
CA PHE A 148 13.87 2.88 -5.73
C PHE A 148 13.40 3.01 -7.20
N PRO A 149 12.14 2.68 -7.51
CA PRO A 149 11.66 2.76 -8.88
C PRO A 149 11.76 4.19 -9.42
N GLY A 150 12.27 4.32 -10.65
CA GLY A 150 12.47 5.62 -11.31
C GLY A 150 13.78 6.32 -10.95
N GLU A 151 14.48 5.93 -9.88
CA GLU A 151 15.70 6.64 -9.50
C GLU A 151 16.84 6.49 -10.52
N ALA A 152 16.97 5.33 -11.16
CA ALA A 152 17.98 5.13 -12.20
C ALA A 152 17.73 6.08 -13.40
N TYR A 153 16.46 6.31 -13.73
CA TYR A 153 16.04 7.20 -14.82
C TYR A 153 16.25 8.68 -14.47
N GLU A 154 15.82 9.10 -13.27
CA GLU A 154 16.00 10.49 -12.81
C GLU A 154 17.48 10.84 -12.61
N ARG A 155 18.36 9.83 -12.52
CA ARG A 155 19.81 10.00 -12.45
C ARG A 155 20.53 10.27 -13.77
N MET A 156 19.81 10.34 -14.89
CA MET A 156 20.45 10.71 -16.15
C MET A 156 20.81 12.20 -16.17
N PRO A 157 22.01 12.60 -16.68
CA PRO A 157 22.44 14.00 -16.71
C PRO A 157 21.45 14.96 -17.38
N ALA A 158 20.65 14.47 -18.33
CA ALA A 158 19.59 15.24 -18.99
C ALA A 158 18.39 15.55 -18.07
N HIS A 159 18.17 14.78 -17.00
CA HIS A 159 17.03 14.89 -16.09
C HIS A 159 17.42 15.39 -14.69
N HIS A 160 18.66 15.18 -14.28
CA HIS A 160 19.20 15.55 -12.97
C HIS A 160 19.17 17.05 -12.63
N GLN A 161 19.13 17.93 -13.63
CA GLN A 161 19.39 19.37 -13.43
C GLN A 161 18.14 20.24 -13.26
N ALA A 162 16.93 19.71 -13.47
CA ALA A 162 15.76 20.58 -13.64
C ALA A 162 14.93 20.85 -12.37
N SER A 163 14.91 19.94 -11.38
CA SER A 163 13.89 20.00 -10.32
C SER A 163 14.40 20.27 -8.89
N GLY A 164 15.66 19.97 -8.58
CA GLY A 164 16.17 19.99 -7.20
C GLY A 164 15.49 18.97 -6.27
N GLN A 165 14.55 18.17 -6.78
CA GLN A 165 13.84 17.12 -6.06
C GLN A 165 14.72 15.87 -6.00
N SER A 166 14.80 15.24 -4.82
CA SER A 166 15.48 13.95 -4.67
C SER A 166 14.69 12.82 -5.34
N PRO A 167 15.36 11.91 -6.08
CA PRO A 167 14.69 10.73 -6.64
C PRO A 167 14.06 9.80 -5.59
N LYS A 168 14.60 9.83 -4.36
CA LYS A 168 14.08 9.12 -3.18
C LYS A 168 12.74 9.69 -2.67
N GLU A 169 12.34 10.85 -3.19
CA GLU A 169 11.05 11.49 -2.95
C GLU A 169 10.17 11.48 -4.20
N SER A 170 10.53 10.72 -5.24
CA SER A 170 9.57 10.40 -6.30
C SER A 170 8.39 9.65 -5.70
N ILE A 171 7.21 9.79 -6.30
CA ILE A 171 6.00 9.16 -5.78
C ILE A 171 6.11 7.62 -5.73
N TRP A 172 6.85 7.00 -6.66
CA TRP A 172 7.17 5.57 -6.62
C TRP A 172 8.06 5.19 -5.42
N ALA A 173 9.11 5.97 -5.17
CA ALA A 173 10.00 5.75 -4.03
C ALA A 173 9.26 5.89 -2.69
N LEU A 174 8.37 6.89 -2.58
CA LEU A 174 7.56 7.09 -1.39
C LEU A 174 6.67 5.88 -1.09
N TYR A 175 6.05 5.25 -2.09
CA TYR A 175 5.31 3.99 -1.87
C TYR A 175 6.20 2.85 -1.42
N CYS A 176 7.39 2.72 -1.98
CA CYS A 176 8.32 1.67 -1.56
C CYS A 176 8.79 1.87 -0.11
N ARG A 177 9.14 3.11 0.27
CA ARG A 177 9.46 3.49 1.65
C ARG A 177 8.32 3.18 2.61
N SER A 178 7.09 3.51 2.21
CA SER A 178 5.86 3.19 2.95
C SER A 178 5.71 1.70 3.23
N MET A 179 5.94 0.87 2.22
CA MET A 179 5.88 -0.59 2.32
C MET A 179 6.99 -1.15 3.22
N LEU A 180 8.21 -0.63 3.12
CA LEU A 180 9.32 -1.04 3.98
C LEU A 180 9.02 -0.71 5.46
N LEU A 181 8.55 0.51 5.75
CA LEU A 181 8.14 0.93 7.09
C LEU A 181 6.98 0.10 7.63
N TRP A 182 5.99 -0.20 6.79
CA TRP A 182 4.88 -1.06 7.15
C TRP A 182 5.37 -2.44 7.58
N ASN A 183 6.18 -3.10 6.75
CA ASN A 183 6.68 -4.44 7.06
C ASN A 183 7.59 -4.44 8.29
N SER A 184 8.41 -3.41 8.51
CA SER A 184 9.23 -3.32 9.73
C SER A 184 8.38 -3.22 10.99
N CYS A 185 7.21 -2.56 10.94
CA CYS A 185 6.30 -2.45 12.08
C CYS A 185 5.47 -3.70 12.34
N VAL A 186 5.09 -4.43 11.29
CA VAL A 186 4.32 -5.68 11.42
C VAL A 186 5.19 -6.81 12.00
N ARG A 187 6.48 -6.80 11.70
CA ARG A 187 7.42 -7.82 12.18
C ARG A 187 7.59 -7.74 13.69
N ARG A 188 7.40 -8.89 14.34
CA ARG A 188 7.63 -9.05 15.78
C ARG A 188 9.09 -9.40 16.03
N ASP A 189 9.83 -8.49 16.65
CA ASP A 189 11.14 -8.82 17.22
C ASP A 189 11.07 -8.76 18.75
N GLU A 190 10.79 -9.92 19.36
CA GLU A 190 10.69 -10.03 20.81
C GLU A 190 12.03 -9.83 21.51
N ALA A 191 13.15 -9.96 20.78
CA ALA A 191 14.48 -9.83 21.35
C ALA A 191 14.89 -8.37 21.60
N LEU A 192 14.11 -7.40 21.11
CA LEU A 192 14.37 -5.98 21.37
C LEU A 192 14.06 -5.61 22.83
N SER A 193 15.02 -4.97 23.48
CA SER A 193 14.84 -4.31 24.77
C SER A 193 13.86 -3.14 24.69
N THR A 194 13.37 -2.68 25.85
CA THR A 194 12.44 -1.55 25.91
C THR A 194 13.01 -0.27 25.28
N ASP A 195 14.30 0.00 25.51
CA ASP A 195 14.98 1.18 24.95
C ASP A 195 15.12 1.08 23.43
N GLU A 196 15.47 -0.09 22.90
CA GLU A 196 15.56 -0.34 21.45
C GLU A 196 14.19 -0.19 20.78
N ARG A 197 13.11 -0.68 21.41
CA ARG A 197 11.74 -0.50 20.93
C ARG A 197 11.32 0.97 20.91
N ALA A 198 11.72 1.74 21.92
CA ALA A 198 11.44 3.17 21.99
C ALA A 198 12.17 3.94 20.88
N ASN A 199 13.46 3.67 20.67
CA ASN A 199 14.24 4.28 19.59
C ASN A 199 13.68 3.91 18.20
N PHE A 200 13.38 2.62 17.99
CA PHE A 200 12.73 2.16 16.76
C PHE A 200 11.42 2.91 16.49
N ALA A 201 10.58 3.07 17.52
CA ALA A 201 9.32 3.80 17.38
C ALA A 201 9.54 5.26 17.01
N ILE A 202 10.50 5.94 17.65
CA ILE A 202 10.86 7.34 17.32
C ILE A 202 11.28 7.46 15.86
N ASP A 203 12.15 6.58 15.39
CA ASP A 203 12.66 6.60 14.01
C ASP A 203 11.54 6.31 13.00
N VAL A 204 10.67 5.33 13.27
CA VAL A 204 9.48 5.07 12.43
C VAL A 204 8.58 6.28 12.38
N PHE A 205 8.31 6.95 13.50
CA PHE A 205 7.47 8.15 13.52
C PHE A 205 8.08 9.29 12.70
N GLN A 206 9.38 9.50 12.81
CA GLN A 206 10.09 10.53 12.06
C GLN A 206 10.07 10.24 10.56
N GLU A 207 10.45 9.03 10.14
CA GLU A 207 10.48 8.65 8.73
C GLU A 207 9.07 8.65 8.11
N THR A 208 8.05 8.24 8.87
CA THR A 208 6.65 8.34 8.44
C THR A 208 6.23 9.79 8.18
N ARG A 209 6.70 10.74 8.99
CA ARG A 209 6.46 12.17 8.78
C ARG A 209 7.18 12.67 7.53
N GLU A 210 8.43 12.27 7.32
CA GLU A 210 9.17 12.63 6.11
C GLU A 210 8.49 12.13 4.84
N VAL A 211 8.02 10.88 4.83
CA VAL A 211 7.25 10.32 3.71
C VAL A 211 5.96 11.10 3.49
N GLN A 212 5.21 11.44 4.55
CA GLN A 212 3.97 12.20 4.43
C GLN A 212 4.22 13.63 3.91
N ASP A 213 5.24 14.31 4.41
CA ASP A 213 5.57 15.67 3.97
C ASP A 213 6.05 15.67 2.52
N ALA A 214 6.78 14.63 2.09
CA ALA A 214 7.11 14.41 0.69
C ALA A 214 5.88 14.10 -0.18
N LEU A 215 4.93 13.30 0.29
CA LEU A 215 3.66 13.05 -0.41
C LEU A 215 2.83 14.33 -0.57
N ASN A 216 2.79 15.20 0.44
CA ASN A 216 2.06 16.47 0.38
C ASN A 216 2.58 17.44 -0.71
N MET A 217 3.85 17.30 -1.12
CA MET A 217 4.43 18.05 -2.24
C MET A 217 3.87 17.58 -3.60
N HIS A 218 3.40 16.33 -3.71
CA HIS A 218 2.94 15.72 -4.96
C HIS A 218 1.47 16.07 -5.26
N VAL A 219 1.24 17.28 -5.75
CA VAL A 219 -0.09 17.69 -6.26
C VAL A 219 -0.50 16.96 -7.54
N CYS A 220 0.47 16.40 -8.29
CA CYS A 220 0.23 15.54 -9.46
C CYS A 220 -0.44 14.22 -9.08
N ASN A 221 -0.25 13.83 -7.83
CA ASN A 221 -0.72 12.59 -7.29
C ASN A 221 -2.05 12.88 -6.58
N LEU A 222 -3.07 13.15 -7.39
CA LEU A 222 -4.46 13.22 -6.94
C LEU A 222 -4.92 11.87 -6.31
N ASP A 223 -4.06 10.84 -6.37
CA ASP A 223 -4.41 9.44 -6.29
C ASP A 223 -4.02 8.63 -5.07
N THR A 224 -3.50 9.22 -3.98
CA THR A 224 -3.29 8.39 -2.77
C THR A 224 -3.78 8.91 -1.44
N GLY A 225 -4.85 8.26 -0.99
CA GLY A 225 -4.91 7.71 0.36
C GLY A 225 -4.29 6.30 0.42
N LEU A 226 -3.00 6.17 0.12
CA LEU A 226 -2.14 5.14 0.72
C LEU A 226 -1.60 5.77 2.01
N ILE A 227 -2.23 5.53 3.15
CA ILE A 227 -1.88 4.38 4.02
C ILE A 227 -0.38 4.39 4.29
N THR A 228 0.08 5.39 5.03
CA THR A 228 1.35 5.30 5.76
C THR A 228 1.08 5.65 7.19
N ARG A 229 0.75 6.92 7.47
CA ARG A 229 0.87 7.41 8.83
C ARG A 229 0.02 6.69 9.84
N MET A 230 -1.29 6.58 9.65
CA MET A 230 -2.14 5.92 10.65
C MET A 230 -2.01 4.39 10.64
N ALA A 231 -1.89 3.74 9.48
CA ALA A 231 -1.76 2.27 9.45
C ALA A 231 -0.45 1.82 10.11
N ILE A 232 0.67 2.48 9.77
CA ILE A 232 1.98 2.24 10.38
C ILE A 232 1.93 2.60 11.88
N THR A 233 1.38 3.76 12.23
CA THR A 233 1.26 4.18 13.65
C THR A 233 0.34 3.27 14.47
N TYR A 234 -0.77 2.80 13.89
CA TYR A 234 -1.72 1.90 14.53
C TYR A 234 -1.07 0.53 14.76
N GLU A 235 -0.41 -0.03 13.75
CA GLU A 235 0.24 -1.32 13.85
C GLU A 235 1.43 -1.28 14.82
N LEU A 236 2.31 -0.29 14.69
CA LEU A 236 3.42 -0.05 15.61
C LEU A 236 2.91 0.01 17.06
N ARG A 237 1.84 0.77 17.29
CA ARG A 237 1.24 0.91 18.62
C ARG A 237 0.62 -0.38 19.14
N ARG A 238 -0.12 -1.12 18.31
CA ARG A 238 -0.69 -2.43 18.67
C ARG A 238 0.41 -3.38 19.14
N ARG A 239 1.54 -3.43 18.42
CA ARG A 239 2.66 -4.34 18.74
C ARG A 239 3.48 -3.89 19.94
N LEU A 240 3.59 -2.58 20.20
CA LEU A 240 4.23 -2.07 21.41
C LEU A 240 3.39 -2.32 22.68
N GLN A 241 2.06 -2.34 22.58
CA GLN A 241 1.14 -2.55 23.70
C GLN A 241 1.08 -4.00 24.20
N ASP A 242 1.41 -4.98 23.36
CA ASP A 242 1.43 -6.41 23.75
C ASP A 242 2.61 -6.79 24.69
N GLY A 243 3.51 -5.84 25.04
CA GLY A 243 4.80 -6.15 25.67
C GLY A 243 5.05 -5.72 27.12
N SER A 244 4.52 -4.60 27.64
CA SER A 244 4.71 -4.19 29.05
C SER A 244 3.90 -2.95 29.45
N ASP A 245 3.82 -2.66 30.75
CA ASP A 245 3.27 -1.49 31.48
C ASP A 245 3.77 -0.08 31.03
N VAL A 246 4.29 0.06 29.82
CA VAL A 246 4.67 1.37 29.27
C VAL A 246 3.40 2.09 28.83
N VAL A 247 3.21 3.27 29.41
CA VAL A 247 2.13 4.26 29.21
C VAL A 247 1.27 3.97 27.98
N PRO A 248 -0.05 3.78 28.12
CA PRO A 248 -0.94 3.62 26.98
C PRO A 248 -0.90 4.90 26.16
N VAL A 249 -0.02 4.95 25.16
CA VAL A 249 -0.09 5.96 24.12
C VAL A 249 -1.30 5.56 23.32
N THR A 250 -2.46 6.10 23.70
CA THR A 250 -3.73 5.89 23.01
C THR A 250 -3.56 6.28 21.54
N VAL A 251 -4.29 5.60 20.64
CA VAL A 251 -4.52 6.18 19.31
C VAL A 251 -5.17 7.54 19.56
N ASP A 252 -4.40 8.60 19.32
CA ASP A 252 -4.91 9.95 19.40
C ASP A 252 -6.10 9.99 18.44
N ARG A 253 -7.28 10.29 18.99
CA ARG A 253 -8.53 10.37 18.25
C ARG A 253 -8.34 11.19 16.97
N ARG A 254 -7.53 12.25 17.05
CA ARG A 254 -7.17 13.10 15.93
C ARG A 254 -6.48 12.33 14.79
N GLN A 255 -5.54 11.43 15.11
CA GLN A 255 -4.85 10.62 14.09
C GLN A 255 -5.82 9.69 13.38
N ALA A 256 -6.77 9.10 14.12
CA ALA A 256 -7.83 8.27 13.52
C ALA A 256 -8.76 9.11 12.64
N GLU A 257 -9.18 10.28 13.09
CA GLU A 257 -10.04 11.19 12.33
C GLU A 257 -9.36 11.72 11.06
N GLU A 258 -8.08 12.07 11.12
CA GLU A 258 -7.29 12.47 9.95
C GLU A 258 -7.22 11.33 8.91
N TRP A 259 -6.98 10.09 9.35
CA TRP A 259 -6.98 8.96 8.43
C TRP A 259 -8.35 8.70 7.80
N LEU A 260 -9.41 8.73 8.60
CA LEU A 260 -10.78 8.56 8.10
C LEU A 260 -11.09 9.58 7.00
N PHE A 261 -10.66 10.83 7.19
CA PHE A 261 -10.82 11.91 6.22
C PHE A 261 -10.08 11.64 4.90
N TYR A 262 -8.84 11.14 4.94
CA TYR A 262 -8.10 10.81 3.70
C TYR A 262 -8.65 9.56 3.00
N GLN A 263 -9.06 8.54 3.76
CA GLN A 263 -9.64 7.33 3.17
C GLN A 263 -11.01 7.56 2.57
N GLU A 264 -11.80 8.50 3.11
CA GLU A 264 -13.08 8.91 2.52
C GLU A 264 -12.91 9.42 1.08
N GLN A 265 -11.83 10.15 0.81
CA GLN A 265 -11.50 10.61 -0.55
C GLN A 265 -11.16 9.44 -1.48
N VAL A 266 -10.50 8.39 -0.99
CA VAL A 266 -10.23 7.17 -1.77
C VAL A 266 -11.52 6.41 -2.05
N ALA A 267 -12.33 6.18 -1.01
CA ALA A 267 -13.59 5.45 -1.14
C ALA A 267 -14.56 6.14 -2.10
N THR A 268 -14.62 7.48 -2.08
CA THR A 268 -15.46 8.29 -2.98
C THR A 268 -15.05 8.07 -4.44
N ARG A 269 -13.76 8.20 -4.77
CA ARG A 269 -13.28 8.04 -6.15
C ARG A 269 -13.45 6.61 -6.67
N VAL A 270 -13.12 5.62 -5.85
CA VAL A 270 -13.33 4.21 -6.23
C VAL A 270 -14.82 3.94 -6.48
N LYS A 271 -15.70 4.50 -5.66
CA LYS A 271 -17.14 4.37 -5.86
C LYS A 271 -17.60 4.99 -7.18
N GLU A 272 -17.05 6.14 -7.56
CA GLU A 272 -17.30 6.74 -8.88
C GLU A 272 -16.85 5.80 -10.02
N SER A 273 -15.63 5.22 -9.92
CA SER A 273 -15.13 4.25 -10.90
C SER A 273 -16.00 3.00 -11.03
N VAL A 274 -16.54 2.51 -9.91
CA VAL A 274 -17.46 1.37 -9.88
C VAL A 274 -18.73 1.63 -10.68
N LEU A 275 -19.28 2.84 -10.57
CA LEU A 275 -20.51 3.21 -11.28
C LEU A 275 -20.30 3.28 -12.80
N GLN A 276 -19.05 3.47 -13.24
CA GLN A 276 -18.65 3.58 -14.65
C GLN A 276 -18.02 2.28 -15.20
N LEU A 277 -18.31 1.11 -14.60
CA LEU A 277 -17.75 -0.19 -15.03
C LEU A 277 -18.02 -0.60 -16.49
N GLY A 278 -18.95 0.07 -17.18
CA GLY A 278 -19.19 -0.08 -18.62
C GLY A 278 -18.36 0.84 -19.53
N GLU A 279 -17.57 1.74 -18.96
CA GLU A 279 -16.79 2.77 -19.66
C GLU A 279 -15.27 2.57 -19.44
N ALA A 280 -14.44 3.34 -20.14
CA ALA A 280 -12.98 3.26 -20.04
C ALA A 280 -12.50 3.46 -18.58
N GLU A 281 -13.14 4.38 -17.86
CA GLU A 281 -12.81 4.75 -16.47
C GLU A 281 -13.00 3.57 -15.48
N GLY A 282 -14.06 2.76 -15.64
CA GLY A 282 -14.29 1.59 -14.79
C GLY A 282 -13.49 0.34 -15.17
N HIS A 283 -12.90 0.30 -16.37
CA HIS A 283 -12.15 -0.85 -16.88
C HIS A 283 -10.95 -1.23 -15.99
N VAL A 284 -10.33 -0.24 -15.33
CA VAL A 284 -9.15 -0.45 -14.48
C VAL A 284 -9.49 -1.27 -13.24
N LEU A 285 -10.65 -1.03 -12.61
CA LEU A 285 -11.10 -1.81 -11.45
C LEU A 285 -11.51 -3.22 -11.87
N ALA A 286 -12.19 -3.35 -13.02
CA ALA A 286 -12.60 -4.63 -13.57
C ALA A 286 -11.41 -5.57 -13.76
N CYS A 287 -10.25 -5.07 -14.20
CA CYS A 287 -9.08 -5.89 -14.50
C CYS A 287 -8.18 -6.23 -13.29
N ARG A 288 -8.60 -5.92 -12.05
CA ARG A 288 -7.75 -6.03 -10.85
C ARG A 288 -8.38 -6.88 -9.73
N PRO A 289 -8.53 -8.20 -9.94
CA PRO A 289 -9.12 -9.10 -8.95
C PRO A 289 -8.36 -9.18 -7.62
N PHE A 290 -7.07 -8.82 -7.59
CA PHE A 290 -6.27 -8.79 -6.36
C PHE A 290 -6.72 -7.71 -5.36
N LEU A 291 -7.41 -6.65 -5.81
CA LEU A 291 -7.85 -5.55 -4.94
C LEU A 291 -8.97 -5.94 -3.97
N ALA A 292 -9.68 -7.05 -4.21
CA ALA A 292 -10.74 -7.52 -3.31
C ALA A 292 -10.24 -7.73 -1.87
N THR A 293 -9.02 -8.24 -1.72
CA THR A 293 -8.39 -8.42 -0.41
C THR A 293 -8.07 -7.09 0.27
N TRP A 294 -7.62 -6.09 -0.51
CA TRP A 294 -7.32 -4.75 0.00
C TRP A 294 -8.58 -4.06 0.53
N PHE A 295 -9.69 -4.08 -0.22
CA PHE A 295 -10.96 -3.52 0.27
C PHE A 295 -11.49 -4.25 1.49
N SER A 296 -11.34 -5.57 1.55
CA SER A 296 -11.69 -6.36 2.74
C SER A 296 -10.89 -5.89 3.97
N SER A 297 -9.59 -5.66 3.82
CA SER A 297 -8.75 -5.11 4.88
C SER A 297 -9.18 -3.71 5.31
N GLN A 298 -9.57 -2.82 4.38
CA GLN A 298 -10.07 -1.49 4.75
C GLN A 298 -11.33 -1.55 5.62
N VAL A 299 -12.28 -2.43 5.27
CA VAL A 299 -13.50 -2.64 6.08
C VAL A 299 -13.14 -3.19 7.47
N ALA A 300 -12.24 -4.17 7.55
CA ALA A 300 -11.78 -4.74 8.82
C ALA A 300 -11.08 -3.71 9.72
N ILE A 301 -10.23 -2.84 9.15
CA ILE A 301 -9.57 -1.75 9.87
C ILE A 301 -10.60 -0.76 10.42
N CYS A 302 -11.59 -0.37 9.61
CA CYS A 302 -12.66 0.54 10.06
C CYS A 302 -13.47 -0.05 11.23
N LEU A 303 -13.79 -1.35 11.17
CA LEU A 303 -14.45 -2.05 12.27
C LEU A 303 -13.57 -2.09 13.52
N SER A 304 -12.27 -2.33 13.37
CA SER A 304 -11.31 -2.33 14.48
C SER A 304 -11.19 -0.95 15.14
N LEU A 305 -11.21 0.14 14.36
CA LEU A 305 -11.22 1.51 14.88
C LEU A 305 -12.50 1.80 15.67
N TRP A 306 -13.65 1.33 15.19
CA TRP A 306 -14.92 1.46 15.89
C TRP A 306 -14.94 0.67 17.21
N ASP A 307 -14.45 -0.57 17.19
CA ASP A 307 -14.37 -1.40 18.38
C ASP A 307 -13.42 -0.80 19.43
N TYR A 308 -12.32 -0.19 18.97
CA TYR A 308 -11.40 0.57 19.82
C TYR A 308 -12.05 1.85 20.40
N ASN A 309 -12.81 2.60 19.60
CA ASN A 309 -13.48 3.82 20.04
C ASN A 309 -14.88 4.01 19.40
N ARG A 310 -15.91 3.73 20.20
CA ARG A 310 -17.34 3.82 19.85
C ARG A 310 -17.88 5.23 19.56
N SER A 311 -17.04 6.26 19.63
CA SER A 311 -17.42 7.60 19.20
C SER A 311 -17.01 7.92 17.75
N LEU A 312 -16.22 7.04 17.11
CA LEU A 312 -15.77 7.18 15.72
C LEU A 312 -16.82 6.68 14.72
N HIS A 313 -18.01 7.29 14.73
CA HIS A 313 -19.11 6.92 13.81
C HIS A 313 -18.70 7.00 12.34
N ARG A 314 -17.80 7.92 11.98
CA ARG A 314 -17.23 8.04 10.62
C ARG A 314 -16.51 6.77 10.14
N ALA A 315 -15.98 5.94 11.04
CA ALA A 315 -15.38 4.66 10.67
C ALA A 315 -16.42 3.70 10.09
N LEU A 316 -17.64 3.70 10.63
CA LEU A 316 -18.72 2.86 10.10
C LEU A 316 -19.23 3.36 8.74
N GLU A 317 -19.31 4.68 8.53
CA GLU A 317 -19.66 5.22 7.21
C GLU A 317 -18.60 4.93 6.16
N LEU A 318 -17.32 5.05 6.52
CA LEU A 318 -16.21 4.69 5.64
C LEU A 318 -16.21 3.18 5.32
N ALA A 319 -16.49 2.32 6.30
CA ALA A 319 -16.63 0.88 6.09
C ALA A 319 -17.74 0.56 5.06
N LYS A 320 -18.89 1.25 5.13
CA LYS A 320 -19.95 1.12 4.12
C LYS A 320 -19.47 1.57 2.74
N ALA A 321 -18.71 2.65 2.67
CA ALA A 321 -18.18 3.16 1.41
C ALA A 321 -17.21 2.16 0.74
N PHE A 322 -16.34 1.51 1.51
CA PHE A 322 -15.45 0.44 0.99
C PHE A 322 -16.16 -0.89 0.72
N LEU A 323 -17.32 -1.13 1.33
CA LEU A 323 -18.12 -2.32 1.04
C LEU A 323 -18.64 -2.32 -0.41
N VAL A 324 -18.94 -1.14 -0.98
CA VAL A 324 -19.43 -1.00 -2.37
C VAL A 324 -18.47 -1.63 -3.40
N PRO A 325 -17.19 -1.21 -3.51
CA PRO A 325 -16.26 -1.86 -4.43
C PRO A 325 -15.96 -3.31 -4.08
N LEU A 326 -16.04 -3.70 -2.80
CA LEU A 326 -15.87 -5.09 -2.40
C LEU A 326 -17.00 -5.99 -2.93
N ASP A 327 -18.26 -5.54 -2.80
CA ASP A 327 -19.44 -6.24 -3.32
C ASP A 327 -19.32 -6.43 -4.84
N VAL A 328 -18.91 -5.37 -5.53
CA VAL A 328 -18.76 -5.35 -6.99
C VAL A 328 -17.61 -6.23 -7.48
N LEU A 329 -16.46 -6.21 -6.83
CA LEU A 329 -15.34 -7.09 -7.18
C LEU A 329 -15.69 -8.57 -6.95
N ASN A 330 -16.48 -8.89 -5.91
CA ASN A 330 -16.95 -10.25 -5.69
C ASN A 330 -17.95 -10.71 -6.75
N ALA A 331 -18.75 -9.79 -7.32
CA ALA A 331 -19.62 -10.08 -8.45
C ALA A 331 -18.84 -10.28 -9.76
N LEU A 332 -17.83 -9.44 -10.01
CA LEU A 332 -16.95 -9.52 -11.19
C LEU A 332 -16.07 -10.77 -11.17
N TRP A 333 -15.53 -11.11 -10.01
CA TRP A 333 -14.54 -12.18 -9.83
C TRP A 333 -15.00 -13.19 -8.78
N PRO A 334 -15.94 -14.09 -9.12
CA PRO A 334 -16.48 -15.06 -8.18
C PRO A 334 -15.39 -15.90 -7.53
N CYS A 335 -15.26 -15.76 -6.22
CA CYS A 335 -14.32 -16.51 -5.39
C CYS A 335 -15.02 -16.87 -4.08
N PRO A 336 -15.31 -18.16 -3.80
CA PRO A 336 -16.05 -18.56 -2.60
C PRO A 336 -15.42 -18.09 -1.30
N ALA A 337 -14.08 -18.11 -1.20
CA ALA A 337 -13.37 -17.65 -0.02
C ALA A 337 -13.53 -16.14 0.21
N GLN A 338 -13.44 -15.33 -0.86
CA GLN A 338 -13.63 -13.88 -0.77
C GLN A 338 -15.09 -13.51 -0.51
N ALA A 339 -16.05 -14.25 -1.09
CA ALA A 339 -17.47 -14.05 -0.83
C ALA A 339 -17.80 -14.33 0.65
N SER A 340 -17.30 -15.45 1.20
CA SER A 340 -17.47 -15.77 2.61
C SER A 340 -16.86 -14.71 3.53
N ASN A 341 -15.68 -14.18 3.18
CA ASN A 341 -15.02 -13.12 3.94
C ASN A 341 -15.83 -11.81 3.91
N ARG A 342 -16.30 -11.41 2.72
CA ARG A 342 -17.18 -10.25 2.54
C ARG A 342 -18.46 -10.38 3.36
N ASP A 343 -19.12 -11.53 3.33
CA ASP A 343 -20.38 -11.75 4.04
C ASP A 343 -20.19 -11.63 5.56
N GLU A 344 -19.09 -12.14 6.09
CA GLU A 344 -18.75 -11.99 7.51
C GLU A 344 -18.46 -10.53 7.89
N LEU A 345 -17.68 -9.80 7.08
CA LEU A 345 -17.42 -8.37 7.29
C LEU A 345 -18.71 -7.55 7.27
N ARG A 346 -19.58 -7.85 6.31
CA ARG A 346 -20.89 -7.21 6.16
C ARG A 346 -21.78 -7.43 7.37
N ARG A 347 -21.87 -8.68 7.84
CA ARG A 347 -22.61 -9.04 9.06
C ARG A 347 -22.09 -8.28 10.28
N LYS A 348 -20.77 -8.20 10.47
CA LYS A 348 -20.16 -7.41 11.56
C LYS A 348 -20.51 -5.93 11.45
N LEU A 349 -20.46 -5.37 10.24
CA LEU A 349 -20.81 -3.97 9.98
C LEU A 349 -22.28 -3.68 10.25
N GLU A 350 -23.20 -4.57 9.88
CA GLU A 350 -24.63 -4.46 10.19
C GLU A 350 -24.88 -4.40 11.70
N ILE A 351 -24.24 -5.28 12.46
CA ILE A 351 -24.32 -5.29 13.93
C ILE A 351 -23.77 -3.99 14.51
N ALA A 352 -22.60 -3.55 14.04
CA ALA A 352 -21.97 -2.31 14.50
C ALA A 352 -22.83 -1.07 14.21
N CYS A 353 -23.38 -0.95 13.00
CA CYS A 353 -24.29 0.13 12.63
C CYS A 353 -25.55 0.13 13.48
N THR A 354 -26.16 -1.03 13.69
CA THR A 354 -27.34 -1.19 14.55
C THR A 354 -27.04 -0.72 15.98
N SER A 355 -25.88 -1.12 16.53
CA SER A 355 -25.45 -0.70 17.87
C SER A 355 -25.18 0.81 17.99
N ALA A 356 -24.85 1.47 16.89
CA ALA A 356 -24.58 2.90 16.81
C ALA A 356 -25.81 3.74 16.41
N HIS A 357 -26.98 3.11 16.27
CA HIS A 357 -28.20 3.72 15.73
C HIS A 357 -28.02 4.34 14.33
N LEU A 358 -27.14 3.76 13.51
CA LEU A 358 -26.94 4.12 12.11
C LEU A 358 -27.69 3.17 11.19
N HIS A 359 -28.00 3.64 9.99
CA HIS A 359 -28.56 2.78 8.95
C HIS A 359 -27.57 1.66 8.59
N PRO A 360 -28.02 0.40 8.46
CA PRO A 360 -27.19 -0.70 8.02
C PRO A 360 -26.71 -0.48 6.57
N PRO A 361 -25.63 -1.18 6.13
CA PRO A 361 -25.21 -1.14 4.74
C PRO A 361 -26.36 -1.54 3.80
N PRO A 362 -26.51 -0.87 2.64
CA PRO A 362 -27.56 -1.19 1.66
C PRO A 362 -27.35 -2.61 1.10
N PRO A 363 -28.41 -3.34 0.71
CA PRO A 363 -28.30 -4.70 0.16
C PRO A 363 -27.26 -4.79 -0.95
N ILE A 364 -26.66 -5.98 -1.14
CA ILE A 364 -25.59 -6.19 -2.14
C ILE A 364 -26.07 -5.75 -3.52
N GLU A 365 -27.31 -6.06 -3.88
CA GLU A 365 -27.92 -5.69 -5.15
C GLU A 365 -27.93 -4.17 -5.36
N ALA A 366 -28.13 -3.38 -4.31
CA ALA A 366 -28.12 -1.92 -4.42
C ALA A 366 -26.72 -1.33 -4.69
N ASN A 367 -25.66 -2.10 -4.46
CA ASN A 367 -24.28 -1.70 -4.72
C ASN A 367 -23.79 -2.12 -6.11
N LEU A 368 -24.48 -3.05 -6.78
CA LEU A 368 -24.06 -3.55 -8.07
C LEU A 368 -24.37 -2.53 -9.17
N PRO A 369 -23.42 -2.28 -10.11
CA PRO A 369 -23.68 -1.40 -11.23
C PRO A 369 -24.72 -2.01 -12.19
N PRO A 370 -25.38 -1.19 -13.02
CA PRO A 370 -26.48 -1.61 -13.90
C PRO A 370 -26.18 -2.81 -14.80
N ILE A 371 -24.91 -3.04 -15.15
CA ILE A 371 -24.47 -4.18 -15.96
C ILE A 371 -24.81 -5.55 -15.32
N PHE A 372 -24.96 -5.60 -14.00
CA PHE A 372 -25.31 -6.83 -13.26
C PHE A 372 -26.82 -6.98 -12.98
N HIS A 373 -27.64 -5.98 -13.28
CA HIS A 373 -29.09 -6.08 -13.20
C HIS A 373 -29.63 -6.70 -14.50
N ARG A 374 -29.57 -8.02 -14.61
CA ARG A 374 -30.21 -8.77 -15.69
C ARG A 374 -31.11 -9.86 -15.15
#